data_AF-A0A9N9P0I1-F1
#
_entry.id   AF-A0A9N9P0I1-F1
#
_cell.length_a   1.000
_cell.length_b   1.000
_cell.length_c   1.000
_cell.angle_alpha   90.00
_cell.angle_beta   90.00
_cell.angle_gamma   90.00
#
_symmetry.space_group_name_H-M   'P 1'
#
loop_
_entity.id
_entity.type
_entity.pdbx_description
1 polymer ?
#
loop_
_entity_poly.entity_id
_entity_poly.type
_entity_poly.pdbx_seq_one_letter_code
_entity_poly.pdbx_strand_id
1 'polypeptide(L)'
;IKFALEIANGLEHLHKFEIIHCDLHPKNILVDNGVLKITDLGCSKIFRENSLSNSNPCGIIEFIDPQCFISSRKKFKRNYKSDIYSFSMIMWFISTGRKPFKDSNKFTLAQKILEGLREKDLPQKTPHEYINIYQ
;
A
#
# COMPACT_ATOMS: atom_id res chain seq x y z
N ILE A 1 -17.52 0.29 -1.16
CA ILE A 1 -17.52 -1.20 -1.30
C ILE A 1 -17.09 -1.64 -2.70
N LYS A 2 -17.77 -1.27 -3.81
CA LYS A 2 -17.40 -1.70 -5.18
C LYS A 2 -15.90 -1.51 -5.50
N PHE A 3 -15.35 -0.31 -5.30
CA PHE A 3 -13.94 -0.03 -5.59
C PHE A 3 -12.98 -0.89 -4.76
N ALA A 4 -13.25 -1.06 -3.46
CA ALA A 4 -12.43 -1.92 -2.61
C ALA A 4 -12.41 -3.37 -3.09
N LEU A 5 -13.57 -3.89 -3.49
CA LEU A 5 -13.68 -5.25 -3.99
C LEU A 5 -12.91 -5.44 -5.31
N GLU A 6 -13.02 -4.51 -6.25
CA GLU A 6 -12.28 -4.59 -7.52
C GLU A 6 -10.76 -4.52 -7.32
N ILE A 7 -10.29 -3.62 -6.46
CA ILE A 7 -8.86 -3.53 -6.12
C ILE A 7 -8.40 -4.80 -5.41
N ALA A 8 -9.19 -5.32 -4.45
CA ALA A 8 -8.85 -6.55 -3.73
C ALA A 8 -8.77 -7.75 -4.66
N ASN A 9 -9.72 -7.91 -5.60
CA ASN A 9 -9.71 -8.98 -6.59
C ASN A 9 -8.48 -8.89 -7.51
N GLY A 10 -8.12 -7.67 -7.95
CA GLY A 10 -6.91 -7.47 -8.75
C GLY A 10 -5.64 -7.84 -7.98
N LEU A 11 -5.58 -7.47 -6.69
CA LEU A 11 -4.43 -7.77 -5.85
C LEU A 11 -4.32 -9.27 -5.52
N GLU A 12 -5.45 -9.91 -5.21
CA GLU A 12 -5.54 -11.36 -5.03
C GLU A 12 -5.06 -12.09 -6.28
N HIS A 13 -5.45 -11.63 -7.47
CA HIS A 13 -4.99 -12.19 -8.73
C HIS A 13 -3.46 -12.14 -8.85
N LEU A 14 -2.83 -10.99 -8.56
CA LEU A 14 -1.36 -10.88 -8.55
C LEU A 14 -0.72 -11.86 -7.55
N HIS A 15 -1.24 -11.89 -6.32
CA HIS A 15 -0.70 -12.76 -5.25
C HIS A 15 -0.84 -14.24 -5.59
N LYS A 16 -1.91 -14.65 -6.29
CA LYS A 16 -2.10 -16.02 -6.80
C LYS A 16 -1.01 -16.44 -7.79
N PHE A 17 -0.48 -15.50 -8.58
CA PHE A 17 0.66 -15.70 -9.46
C PHE A 17 2.01 -15.41 -8.79
N GLU A 18 2.02 -15.30 -7.46
CA GLU A 18 3.20 -15.05 -6.65
C GLU A 18 3.90 -13.72 -6.93
N ILE A 19 3.15 -12.76 -7.48
CA ILE A 19 3.61 -11.41 -7.78
C ILE A 19 3.26 -10.51 -6.59
N ILE A 20 4.26 -9.89 -5.99
CA ILE A 20 4.09 -8.82 -5.01
C ILE A 20 4.22 -7.50 -5.76
N HIS A 21 3.21 -6.64 -5.72
CA HIS A 21 3.18 -5.41 -6.51
C HIS A 21 4.31 -4.45 -6.11
N CYS A 22 4.50 -4.27 -4.80
CA CYS A 22 5.50 -3.38 -4.21
C CYS A 22 5.38 -1.88 -4.54
N ASP A 23 4.34 -1.42 -5.23
CA ASP A 23 4.12 0.02 -5.47
C ASP A 23 2.63 0.33 -5.62
N LEU A 24 1.82 -0.31 -4.80
CA LEU A 24 0.38 -0.14 -4.86
C LEU A 24 0.00 1.20 -4.20
N HIS A 25 -0.59 2.10 -4.98
CA HIS A 25 -1.11 3.38 -4.50
C HIS A 25 -2.18 3.91 -5.46
N PRO A 26 -2.97 4.94 -5.10
CA PRO A 26 -4.08 5.40 -5.94
C PRO A 26 -3.72 5.77 -7.38
N LYS A 27 -2.50 6.25 -7.66
CA LYS A 27 -2.09 6.58 -9.05
C LYS A 27 -1.79 5.34 -9.92
N ASN A 28 -1.62 4.17 -9.31
CA ASN A 28 -1.40 2.89 -9.98
C ASN A 28 -2.70 2.06 -10.04
N ILE A 29 -3.84 2.73 -9.84
CA ILE A 29 -5.18 2.18 -10.01
C ILE A 29 -5.87 3.02 -11.07
N LEU A 30 -6.06 2.43 -12.24
CA LEU A 30 -6.71 3.08 -13.37
C LEU A 30 -8.19 2.70 -13.41
N VAL A 31 -9.00 3.57 -14.00
CA VAL A 31 -10.41 3.31 -14.26
C VAL A 31 -10.60 3.16 -15.76
N ASP A 32 -11.07 2.00 -16.18
CA ASP A 32 -11.39 1.69 -17.56
C ASP A 32 -12.87 1.27 -17.62
N ASN A 33 -13.70 2.07 -18.29
CA ASN A 33 -15.15 1.84 -18.40
C ASN A 33 -15.85 1.57 -17.04
N GLY A 34 -15.43 2.28 -15.99
CA GLY A 34 -15.99 2.14 -14.65
C GLY A 34 -15.55 0.88 -13.88
N VAL A 35 -14.51 0.20 -14.37
CA VAL A 35 -13.83 -0.93 -13.72
C VAL A 35 -12.44 -0.51 -13.29
N LEU A 36 -12.08 -0.77 -12.04
CA LEU A 36 -10.75 -0.46 -11.50
C LEU A 36 -9.74 -1.55 -11.90
N LYS A 37 -8.55 -1.12 -12.33
CA LYS A 37 -7.44 -1.99 -12.75
C LYS A 37 -6.14 -1.56 -12.09
N ILE A 38 -5.42 -2.53 -11.52
CA ILE A 38 -4.07 -2.33 -10.98
C ILE A 38 -3.07 -2.28 -12.15
N THR A 39 -2.11 -1.36 -12.10
CA THR A 39 -1.10 -1.16 -13.14
C THR A 39 0.30 -0.96 -12.54
N ASP A 40 1.30 -0.80 -13.40
CA ASP A 40 2.70 -0.51 -13.07
C ASP A 40 3.38 -1.57 -12.21
N LEU A 41 3.79 -2.65 -12.87
CA LEU A 41 4.54 -3.75 -12.26
C LEU A 41 6.06 -3.52 -12.28
N GLY A 42 6.54 -2.30 -12.57
CA GLY A 42 7.97 -2.01 -12.70
C GLY A 42 8.78 -2.23 -11.42
N CYS A 43 8.13 -2.12 -10.26
CA CYS A 43 8.72 -2.41 -8.95
C CYS A 43 8.32 -3.78 -8.37
N SER A 44 7.54 -4.58 -9.12
CA SER A 44 7.02 -5.86 -8.63
C SER A 44 8.09 -6.92 -8.47
N LYS A 45 7.81 -7.91 -7.61
CA LYS A 45 8.72 -9.02 -7.30
C LYS A 45 8.00 -10.35 -7.33
N ILE A 46 8.69 -11.38 -7.81
CA ILE A 46 8.23 -12.76 -7.69
C ILE A 46 8.65 -13.30 -6.33
N PHE A 47 7.70 -13.77 -5.53
CA PHE A 47 7.92 -14.18 -4.13
C PHE A 47 9.02 -15.24 -3.97
N ARG A 48 9.03 -16.24 -4.87
CA ARG A 48 9.97 -17.37 -4.86
C ARG A 48 11.35 -17.06 -5.41
N GLU A 49 11.51 -15.95 -6.13
CA GLU A 49 12.83 -15.54 -6.57
C GLU A 49 13.62 -15.07 -5.34
N ASN A 50 14.73 -15.77 -5.07
CA ASN A 50 15.80 -15.30 -4.19
C ASN A 50 16.58 -14.17 -4.87
N SER A 51 15.88 -13.26 -5.57
CA SER A 51 16.52 -12.08 -6.08
C SER A 51 17.00 -11.29 -4.86
N LEU A 52 18.32 -11.22 -4.71
CA LEU A 52 19.05 -10.35 -3.80
C LEU A 52 18.83 -8.86 -4.15
N SER A 53 17.72 -8.53 -4.81
CA SER A 53 17.27 -7.17 -5.10
C SER A 53 16.90 -6.52 -3.77
N ASN A 54 17.93 -6.15 -3.04
CA ASN A 54 17.99 -5.24 -1.91
C ASN A 54 17.59 -3.84 -2.39
N SER A 55 16.40 -3.74 -2.98
CA SER A 55 15.88 -2.53 -3.58
C SER A 55 15.51 -1.59 -2.44
N ASN A 56 16.00 -0.37 -2.51
CA ASN A 56 15.49 0.73 -1.73
C ASN A 56 13.95 0.75 -1.82
N PRO A 57 13.25 1.27 -0.80
CA PRO A 57 11.81 1.40 -0.85
C PRO A 57 11.41 2.10 -2.16
N CYS A 58 10.68 1.39 -3.02
CA CYS A 58 10.04 1.96 -4.21
C CYS A 58 8.61 2.35 -3.84
N GLY A 59 8.19 3.51 -4.32
CA GLY A 59 6.83 4.00 -4.23
C GLY A 59 6.64 5.31 -3.45
N ILE A 60 5.38 5.58 -3.10
CA ILE A 60 4.97 6.77 -2.36
C ILE A 60 5.00 6.46 -0.86
N ILE A 61 5.78 7.21 -0.08
CA ILE A 61 6.08 6.98 1.37
C ILE A 61 4.82 6.61 2.17
N GLU A 62 3.73 7.33 1.93
CA GLU A 62 2.43 7.16 2.59
C GLU A 62 1.82 5.75 2.44
N PHE A 63 2.20 5.00 1.40
CA PHE A 63 1.66 3.67 1.05
C PHE A 63 2.69 2.56 1.19
N ILE A 64 3.93 2.87 1.57
CA ILE A 64 5.00 1.89 1.72
C ILE A 64 4.89 1.22 3.10
N ASP A 65 4.98 -0.11 3.12
CA ASP A 65 5.07 -0.91 4.35
C ASP A 65 6.14 -0.31 5.29
N PRO A 66 5.78 0.09 6.53
CA PRO A 66 6.69 0.77 7.45
C PRO A 66 7.98 -0.02 7.69
N GLN A 67 7.92 -1.35 7.65
CA GLN A 67 9.08 -2.22 7.87
C GLN A 67 10.18 -2.01 6.81
N CYS A 68 9.84 -1.44 5.65
CA CYS A 68 10.81 -1.06 4.63
C CYS A 68 11.76 0.07 5.07
N PHE A 69 11.39 0.84 6.10
CA PHE A 69 12.19 1.95 6.62
C PHE A 69 13.12 1.55 7.76
N ILE A 70 13.08 0.29 8.22
CA ILE A 70 14.02 -0.20 9.24
C ILE A 70 15.45 -0.10 8.70
N SER A 71 16.27 0.69 9.38
CA SER A 71 17.70 0.74 9.16
C SER A 71 18.38 -0.44 9.87
N SER A 72 18.42 -1.61 9.23
CA SER A 72 19.17 -2.78 9.72
C SER A 72 20.09 -3.36 8.66
N ARG A 73 21.13 -4.09 9.10
CA ARG A 73 22.05 -4.82 8.19
C ARG A 73 21.31 -5.84 7.31
N LYS A 74 20.15 -6.32 7.74
CA LYS A 74 19.24 -7.15 6.94
C LYS A 74 18.09 -6.28 6.45
N LYS A 75 18.09 -5.92 5.17
CA LYS A 75 16.95 -5.20 4.57
C LYS A 75 15.69 -6.06 4.70
N PHE A 76 14.58 -5.44 5.09
CA PHE A 76 13.27 -6.09 5.13
C PHE A 76 12.90 -6.59 3.73
N LYS A 77 12.53 -7.87 3.61
CA LYS A 77 12.02 -8.45 2.36
C LYS A 77 10.52 -8.24 2.29
N ARG A 78 10.09 -7.35 1.39
CA ARG A 78 8.67 -7.13 1.08
C ARG A 78 8.03 -8.45 0.67
N ASN A 79 6.78 -8.62 1.10
CA ASN A 79 5.97 -9.81 0.86
C ASN A 79 4.51 -9.39 0.63
N TYR A 80 3.60 -10.35 0.49
CA TYR A 80 2.18 -10.06 0.27
C TYR A 80 1.57 -9.11 1.30
N LYS A 81 1.99 -9.17 2.57
CA LYS A 81 1.51 -8.25 3.63
C LYS A 81 1.93 -6.80 3.38
N SER A 82 3.02 -6.57 2.67
CA SER A 82 3.43 -5.22 2.29
C SER A 82 2.43 -4.59 1.32
N ASP A 83 1.86 -5.36 0.38
CA ASP A 83 0.80 -4.85 -0.48
C ASP A 83 -0.53 -4.68 0.29
N ILE A 84 -0.80 -5.53 1.30
CA ILE A 84 -1.97 -5.36 2.18
C ILE A 84 -1.89 -4.05 2.97
N TYR A 85 -0.71 -3.65 3.43
CA TYR A 85 -0.52 -2.33 4.04
C TYR A 85 -0.85 -1.20 3.06
N SER A 86 -0.33 -1.28 1.83
CA SER A 86 -0.64 -0.31 0.79
C SER A 86 -2.14 -0.24 0.49
N PHE A 87 -2.79 -1.40 0.41
CA PHE A 87 -4.24 -1.52 0.21
C PHE A 87 -5.03 -0.86 1.36
N SER A 88 -4.61 -1.04 2.60
CA SER A 88 -5.28 -0.41 3.75
C SER A 88 -5.20 1.12 3.72
N MET A 89 -4.06 1.67 3.31
CA MET A 89 -3.89 3.11 3.09
C MET A 89 -4.78 3.62 1.94
N ILE A 90 -5.01 2.81 0.90
CA ILE A 90 -5.97 3.13 -0.16
C ILE A 90 -7.40 3.12 0.37
N MET A 91 -7.78 2.17 1.23
CA MET A 91 -9.11 2.14 1.86
C MET A 91 -9.37 3.41 2.68
N TRP A 92 -8.37 3.85 3.43
CA TRP A 92 -8.41 5.13 4.13
C TRP A 92 -8.56 6.31 3.15
N PHE A 93 -7.74 6.35 2.09
CA PHE A 93 -7.78 7.42 1.08
C PHE A 93 -9.15 7.54 0.41
N ILE A 94 -9.75 6.43 -0.04
CA ILE A 94 -11.06 6.47 -0.70
C ILE A 94 -12.20 6.76 0.28
N SER A 95 -12.05 6.44 1.56
CA SER A 95 -13.06 6.77 2.57
C SER A 95 -13.08 8.27 2.90
N THR A 96 -11.89 8.87 3.02
CA THR A 96 -11.76 10.27 3.40
C THR A 96 -11.81 11.23 2.21
N GLY A 97 -11.42 10.76 1.02
CA GLY A 97 -11.15 11.61 -0.14
C GLY A 97 -9.93 12.52 0.06
N ARG A 98 -9.11 12.27 1.07
CA ARG A 98 -7.97 13.12 1.46
C ARG A 98 -6.66 12.43 1.14
N LYS A 99 -5.63 13.22 0.81
CA LYS A 99 -4.27 12.70 0.73
C LYS A 99 -3.77 12.34 2.15
N PRO A 100 -3.24 11.12 2.38
CA PRO A 100 -2.66 10.76 3.67
C PRO A 100 -1.46 11.65 3.99
N PHE A 101 -1.31 11.96 5.28
CA PHE A 101 -0.23 12.72 5.88
C PHE A 101 0.03 14.07 5.19
N LYS A 102 -1.03 14.73 4.68
CA LYS A 102 -0.94 15.95 3.86
C LYS A 102 -0.06 17.04 4.47
N ASP A 103 -0.18 17.24 5.78
CA ASP A 103 0.51 18.31 6.52
C ASP A 103 1.83 17.85 7.17
N SER A 104 2.24 16.60 6.93
CA SER A 104 3.48 16.05 7.48
C SER A 104 4.71 16.48 6.68
N ASN A 105 5.80 16.76 7.40
CA ASN A 105 7.10 16.98 6.78
C ASN A 105 7.62 15.69 6.13
N LYS A 106 7.72 15.70 4.80
CA LYS A 106 8.15 14.57 3.96
C LYS A 106 9.49 13.97 4.37
N PHE A 107 10.44 14.77 4.85
CA PHE A 107 11.77 14.30 5.26
C PHE A 107 11.73 13.42 6.52
N THR A 108 10.72 13.61 7.36
CA THR A 108 10.56 12.88 8.64
C THR A 108 9.45 11.83 8.59
N LEU A 109 8.64 11.83 7.54
CA LEU A 109 7.41 11.05 7.48
C LEU A 109 7.66 9.54 7.55
N ALA A 110 8.67 9.04 6.82
CA ALA A 110 9.02 7.62 6.83
C ALA A 110 9.36 7.12 8.25
N GLN A 111 10.15 7.91 9.00
CA GLN A 111 10.51 7.59 10.38
C GLN A 111 9.28 7.60 11.30
N LYS A 112 8.43 8.62 11.18
CA LYS A 112 7.19 8.70 11.99
C LYS A 112 6.24 7.54 11.69
N ILE A 113 6.08 7.14 10.42
CA ILE A 113 5.24 6.00 10.02
C ILE A 113 5.79 4.69 10.60
N LEU A 114 7.12 4.52 10.59
CA LEU A 114 7.80 3.39 11.24
C LEU A 114 7.56 3.35 12.75
N GLU A 115 7.53 4.52 13.40
CA GLU A 115 7.20 4.68 14.83
C GLU A 115 5.70 4.55 15.14
N GLY A 116 4.87 4.26 14.14
CA GLY A 116 3.44 3.99 14.32
C GLY A 116 2.52 5.19 14.06
N LEU A 117 3.02 6.28 13.48
CA LEU A 117 2.16 7.36 13.00
C LEU A 117 1.12 6.81 12.02
N ARG A 118 -0.15 7.06 12.31
CA ARG A 118 -1.30 6.76 11.47
C ARG A 118 -2.22 7.97 11.44
N GLU A 119 -2.88 8.15 10.30
CA GLU A 119 -3.99 9.10 10.20
C GLU A 119 -5.08 8.76 11.20
N LYS A 120 -5.67 9.79 11.79
CA LYS A 120 -6.77 9.71 12.73
C LYS A 120 -8.06 10.15 12.03
N ASP A 121 -9.20 9.95 12.68
CA ASP A 121 -10.49 10.53 12.27
C ASP A 121 -11.03 10.03 10.92
N LEU A 122 -11.38 8.75 10.87
CA LEU A 122 -12.20 8.21 9.78
C LEU A 122 -13.63 8.78 9.85
N PRO A 123 -14.23 9.20 8.71
CA PRO A 123 -15.62 9.67 8.68
C PRO A 123 -16.58 8.64 9.29
N GLN A 124 -17.63 9.09 9.98
CA GLN A 124 -18.61 8.19 10.61
C GLN A 124 -19.30 7.25 9.61
N LYS A 125 -19.36 7.64 8.33
CA LYS A 125 -19.92 6.82 7.24
C LYS A 125 -18.90 5.86 6.61
N THR A 126 -17.68 5.76 7.14
CA THR A 126 -16.67 4.80 6.68
C THR A 126 -17.20 3.38 6.89
N PRO A 127 -17.21 2.52 5.87
CA PRO A 127 -17.57 1.11 6.04
C PRO A 127 -16.67 0.43 7.09
N HIS A 128 -17.26 -0.40 7.96
CA HIS A 128 -16.52 -1.08 9.04
C HIS A 128 -15.37 -1.94 8.51
N GLU A 129 -15.54 -2.54 7.33
CA GLU A 129 -14.53 -3.35 6.67
C GLU A 129 -13.28 -2.53 6.35
N TYR A 130 -13.43 -1.24 6.02
CA TYR A 130 -12.29 -0.37 5.72
C TYR A 130 -11.55 0.00 7.01
N ILE A 131 -12.28 0.19 8.11
CA ILE A 131 -11.72 0.46 9.43
C ILE A 131 -10.87 -0.73 9.89
N ASN A 132 -11.42 -1.95 9.81
CA ASN A 132 -10.76 -3.18 10.25
C ASN A 132 -9.50 -3.52 9.46
N ILE A 133 -9.40 -3.08 8.20
CA ILE A 133 -8.22 -3.31 7.37
C ILE A 133 -7.16 -2.24 7.63
N TYR A 134 -7.56 -1.02 8.01
CA TYR A 134 -6.67 0.11 8.26
C TYR A 134 -6.05 0.12 9.67
N GLN A 135 -6.81 -0.27 10.69
CA GLN A 135 -6.39 -0.33 12.10
C GLN A 135 -5.58 -1.59 12.38
#